data_AF-A0A962X1U4-F1
#
_entry.id   AF-A0A962X1U4-F1
#
_cell.length_a   1.000
_cell.length_b   1.000
_cell.length_c   1.000
_cell.angle_alpha   90.00
_cell.angle_beta   90.00
_cell.angle_gamma   90.00
#
_symmetry.space_group_name_H-M   'P 1'
#
loop_
_entity.id
_entity.type
_entity.pdbx_description
1 polymer ?
#
loop_
_entity_poly.entity_id
_entity_poly.type
_entity_poly.pdbx_seq_one_letter_code
_entity_poly.pdbx_strand_id
1 'polypeptide(L)'
;MITESNHLVEILIGTSAQIPFPATDRFELWLMDDSDQQPRALLASTVDEDHLTAHTKSEWIASTNEFPSTHLQNYYSRHSVVADPTPNKHYLEEVIRQRTSRAMQCWFKRSKDGGGTPIFATTELATNNIGQLPAEAFPVLLLGDHWNNRLAESAVSDYYAWLSPYLLTLQHLPDAVRSELEILAVNRAFAVEACWRLYPKIIDRRMIDTARVAAKLARSSKI
;
A
#
# COMPACT_ATOMS: atom_id res chain seq x y z
N MET A 1 -14.56 -33.89 -10.53
CA MET A 1 -14.15 -32.53 -11.00
C MET A 1 -15.32 -31.55 -11.02
N ILE A 2 -16.50 -31.90 -11.56
CA ILE A 2 -17.70 -31.02 -11.55
C ILE A 2 -18.29 -30.79 -10.14
N THR A 3 -18.25 -31.79 -9.26
CA THR A 3 -18.80 -31.69 -7.89
C THR A 3 -18.03 -30.72 -7.00
N GLU A 4 -16.70 -30.77 -7.02
CA GLU A 4 -15.82 -29.82 -6.29
C GLU A 4 -16.00 -28.39 -6.79
N SER A 5 -16.20 -28.22 -8.10
CA SER A 5 -16.48 -26.93 -8.72
C SER A 5 -17.81 -26.34 -8.23
N ASN A 6 -18.87 -27.16 -8.11
CA ASN A 6 -20.17 -26.70 -7.63
C ASN A 6 -20.13 -26.33 -6.14
N HIS A 7 -19.41 -27.11 -5.33
CA HIS A 7 -19.23 -26.81 -3.91
C HIS A 7 -18.48 -25.50 -3.68
N LEU A 8 -17.42 -25.24 -4.46
CA LEU A 8 -16.71 -23.95 -4.42
C LEU A 8 -17.63 -22.79 -4.81
N VAL A 9 -18.48 -22.97 -5.83
CA VAL A 9 -19.45 -21.94 -6.26
C VAL A 9 -20.48 -21.67 -5.16
N GLU A 10 -21.01 -22.69 -4.49
CA GLU A 10 -21.95 -22.52 -3.38
C GLU A 10 -21.32 -21.75 -2.21
N ILE A 11 -20.08 -22.09 -1.82
CA ILE A 11 -19.33 -21.35 -0.80
C ILE A 11 -19.13 -19.90 -1.23
N LEU A 12 -18.72 -19.65 -2.47
CA LEU A 12 -18.49 -18.30 -2.98
C LEU A 12 -19.77 -17.47 -3.01
N ILE A 13 -20.91 -18.05 -3.42
CA ILE A 13 -22.21 -17.37 -3.40
C ILE A 13 -22.58 -17.00 -1.96
N GLY A 14 -22.49 -17.94 -1.02
CA GLY A 14 -22.80 -17.69 0.40
C GLY A 14 -21.89 -16.64 1.04
N THR A 15 -20.64 -16.56 0.60
CA THR A 15 -19.62 -15.65 1.17
C THR A 15 -19.59 -14.29 0.46
N SER A 16 -20.15 -14.17 -0.76
CA SER A 16 -20.12 -12.94 -1.55
C SER A 16 -20.79 -11.74 -0.88
N ALA A 17 -21.77 -11.99 0.00
CA ALA A 17 -22.44 -10.95 0.78
C ALA A 17 -21.52 -10.27 1.82
N GLN A 18 -20.35 -10.85 2.10
CA GLN A 18 -19.37 -10.35 3.06
C GLN A 18 -18.32 -9.45 2.41
N ILE A 19 -18.43 -9.16 1.12
CA ILE A 19 -17.49 -8.29 0.40
C ILE A 19 -17.84 -6.81 0.69
N PRO A 20 -16.86 -5.97 1.04
CA PRO A 20 -15.45 -6.31 1.25
C PRO A 20 -15.19 -6.94 2.63
N PHE A 21 -14.33 -7.97 2.65
CA PHE A 21 -13.95 -8.67 3.86
C PHE A 21 -13.27 -7.71 4.87
N PRO A 22 -13.57 -7.83 6.17
CA PRO A 22 -12.92 -7.01 7.19
C PRO A 22 -11.41 -7.26 7.19
N ALA A 23 -10.62 -6.23 7.52
CA ALA A 23 -9.19 -6.38 7.69
C ALA A 23 -8.92 -7.31 8.89
N THR A 24 -8.30 -8.45 8.64
CA THR A 24 -8.00 -9.46 9.66
C THR A 24 -6.56 -9.41 10.11
N ASP A 25 -5.67 -8.80 9.32
CA ASP A 25 -4.24 -8.72 9.62
C ASP A 25 -4.05 -7.91 10.90
N ARG A 26 -3.35 -8.52 11.85
CA ARG A 26 -3.11 -7.94 13.18
C ARG A 26 -1.64 -7.72 13.45
N PHE A 27 -0.79 -8.32 12.64
CA PHE A 27 0.65 -8.19 12.75
C PHE A 27 1.15 -7.48 11.51
N GLU A 28 1.97 -6.47 11.71
CA GLU A 28 2.56 -5.66 10.64
C GLU A 28 4.06 -5.55 10.85
N LEU A 29 4.84 -5.87 9.82
CA LEU A 29 6.28 -5.68 9.80
C LEU A 29 6.59 -4.34 9.16
N TRP A 30 7.25 -3.46 9.91
CA TRP A 30 7.61 -2.14 9.44
C TRP A 30 9.14 -2.00 9.32
N LEU A 31 9.59 -1.34 8.25
CA LEU A 31 10.87 -0.65 8.26
C LEU A 31 10.75 0.56 9.17
N MET A 32 11.71 0.72 10.07
CA MET A 32 11.79 1.85 10.97
C MET A 32 12.79 2.88 10.43
N ASP A 33 12.55 4.15 10.69
CA ASP A 33 13.53 5.21 10.44
C ASP A 33 14.74 5.04 11.38
N ASP A 34 15.94 5.19 10.85
CA ASP A 34 17.16 5.05 11.65
C ASP A 34 17.34 6.18 12.68
N SER A 35 16.70 7.33 12.48
CA SER A 35 16.88 8.53 13.32
C SER A 35 15.88 8.66 14.48
N ASP A 36 14.60 8.35 14.24
CA ASP A 36 13.52 8.56 15.21
C ASP A 36 12.78 7.27 15.61
N GLN A 37 13.17 6.12 15.05
CA GLN A 37 12.56 4.82 15.27
C GLN A 37 11.05 4.80 14.99
N GLN A 38 10.55 5.66 14.10
CA GLN A 38 9.16 5.65 13.65
C GLN A 38 8.95 4.67 12.48
N PRO A 39 7.78 4.02 12.37
CA PRO A 39 7.41 3.23 11.20
C PRO A 39 7.45 4.08 9.92
N ARG A 40 8.20 3.64 8.91
CA ARG A 40 8.35 4.34 7.63
C ARG A 40 7.75 3.61 6.45
N ALA A 41 7.83 2.30 6.40
CA ALA A 41 7.27 1.56 5.28
C ALA A 41 6.83 0.17 5.72
N LEU A 42 5.59 -0.19 5.39
CA LEU A 42 5.09 -1.53 5.64
C LEU A 42 5.76 -2.52 4.69
N LEU A 43 6.31 -3.59 5.24
CA LEU A 43 6.95 -4.68 4.50
C LEU A 43 6.04 -5.90 4.33
N ALA A 44 5.32 -6.25 5.38
CA ALA A 44 4.47 -7.44 5.41
C ALA A 44 3.36 -7.28 6.46
N SER A 45 2.27 -8.03 6.28
CA SER A 45 1.22 -8.16 7.26
C SER A 45 0.76 -9.62 7.34
N THR A 46 0.27 -10.04 8.50
CA THR A 46 -0.25 -11.39 8.71
C THR A 46 -1.33 -11.41 9.80
N VAL A 47 -2.22 -12.41 9.70
CA VAL A 47 -3.21 -12.75 10.73
C VAL A 47 -2.62 -13.64 11.82
N ASP A 48 -1.56 -14.39 11.50
CA ASP A 48 -1.02 -15.48 12.30
C ASP A 48 0.38 -15.14 12.83
N GLU A 49 0.58 -15.36 14.12
CA GLU A 49 1.83 -15.13 14.84
C GLU A 49 2.92 -16.15 14.43
N ASP A 50 2.53 -17.33 13.95
CA ASP A 50 3.46 -18.36 13.50
C ASP A 50 4.23 -17.92 12.23
N HIS A 51 3.70 -16.96 11.48
CA HIS A 51 4.31 -16.44 10.25
C HIS A 51 5.31 -15.30 10.48
N LEU A 52 5.47 -14.79 11.70
CA LEU A 52 6.36 -13.65 11.96
C LEU A 52 7.84 -13.95 11.65
N THR A 53 8.25 -15.22 11.77
CA THR A 53 9.63 -15.66 11.52
C THR A 53 9.93 -15.87 10.03
N ALA A 54 8.90 -15.99 9.18
CA ALA A 54 9.08 -16.20 7.74
C ALA A 54 9.65 -14.95 7.02
N HIS A 55 9.49 -13.77 7.62
CA HIS A 55 9.95 -12.51 7.07
C HIS A 55 11.15 -12.00 7.87
N THR A 56 12.36 -12.30 7.40
CA THR A 56 13.59 -11.74 7.96
C THR A 56 14.34 -10.94 6.90
N LYS A 57 14.65 -9.67 7.21
CA LYS A 57 15.51 -8.78 6.41
C LYS A 57 14.97 -8.48 5.00
N SER A 58 13.67 -8.31 4.82
CA SER A 58 13.09 -7.91 3.53
C SER A 58 13.42 -6.45 3.20
N GLU A 59 13.64 -6.13 1.92
CA GLU A 59 13.67 -4.74 1.46
C GLU A 59 12.25 -4.29 1.11
N TRP A 60 12.00 -2.98 1.24
CA TRP A 60 10.77 -2.42 0.72
C TRP A 60 10.85 -2.34 -0.81
N ILE A 61 9.80 -2.81 -1.47
CA ILE A 61 9.70 -2.86 -2.92
C ILE A 61 8.48 -2.02 -3.29
N ALA A 62 8.65 -1.01 -4.15
CA ALA A 62 7.53 -0.16 -4.57
C ALA A 62 6.51 -0.97 -5.38
N SER A 63 7.00 -1.75 -6.34
CA SER A 63 6.15 -2.52 -7.23
C SER A 63 6.92 -3.61 -7.94
N THR A 64 6.19 -4.62 -8.42
CA THR A 64 6.77 -5.67 -9.26
C THR A 64 7.21 -5.12 -10.62
N ASN A 65 6.48 -4.13 -11.15
CA ASN A 65 6.73 -3.48 -12.44
C ASN A 65 6.98 -1.98 -12.25
N GLU A 66 7.28 -1.27 -13.33
CA GLU A 66 7.38 0.19 -13.31
C GLU A 66 6.05 0.89 -12.99
N PHE A 67 6.12 2.07 -12.38
CA PHE A 67 5.00 2.99 -12.23
C PHE A 67 5.28 4.31 -12.98
N PRO A 68 4.24 5.00 -13.48
CA PRO A 68 4.38 6.29 -14.13
C PRO A 68 4.57 7.41 -13.09
N SER A 69 5.57 8.26 -13.30
CA SER A 69 5.74 9.52 -12.58
C SER A 69 6.07 10.65 -13.55
N THR A 70 5.22 11.67 -13.61
CA THR A 70 5.45 12.84 -14.48
C THR A 70 6.61 13.66 -13.93
N HIS A 71 6.73 13.76 -12.61
CA HIS A 71 7.78 14.53 -11.96
C HIS A 71 9.17 13.92 -12.19
N LEU A 72 9.31 12.60 -12.04
CA LEU A 72 10.56 11.91 -12.32
C LEU A 72 10.90 11.91 -13.82
N GLN A 73 9.91 11.76 -14.70
CA GLN A 73 10.14 11.86 -16.15
C GLN A 73 10.69 13.24 -16.55
N ASN A 74 10.17 14.32 -15.95
CA ASN A 74 10.69 15.68 -16.15
C ASN A 74 12.10 15.85 -15.59
N TYR A 75 12.39 15.24 -14.44
CA TYR A 75 13.71 15.25 -13.84
C TYR A 75 14.73 14.53 -14.72
N TYR A 76 14.44 13.31 -15.19
CA TYR A 76 15.33 12.55 -16.07
C TYR A 76 15.52 13.20 -17.44
N SER A 77 14.53 13.93 -17.96
CA SER A 77 14.70 14.67 -19.22
C SER A 77 15.74 15.79 -19.14
N ARG A 78 16.09 16.23 -17.92
CA ARG A 78 17.03 17.33 -17.65
C ARG A 78 18.38 16.84 -17.11
N HIS A 79 18.51 15.55 -16.81
CA HIS A 79 19.70 14.97 -16.21
C HIS A 79 20.08 13.71 -16.99
N SER A 80 21.37 13.51 -17.27
CA SER A 80 21.81 12.25 -17.86
C SER A 80 21.68 11.14 -16.82
N VAL A 81 20.75 10.22 -17.04
CA VAL A 81 20.53 9.05 -16.18
C VAL A 81 21.03 7.80 -16.89
N VAL A 82 21.57 6.85 -16.12
CA VAL A 82 21.93 5.53 -16.62
C VAL A 82 20.68 4.84 -17.17
N ALA A 83 20.85 4.05 -18.24
CA ALA A 83 19.76 3.26 -18.80
C ALA A 83 19.26 2.25 -17.75
N ASP A 84 18.04 2.48 -17.28
CA ASP A 84 17.33 1.68 -16.29
C ASP A 84 15.94 1.35 -16.87
N PRO A 85 15.50 0.07 -16.86
CA PRO A 85 14.17 -0.29 -17.32
C PRO A 85 13.04 0.11 -16.35
N THR A 86 13.35 0.37 -15.07
CA THR A 86 12.38 0.75 -14.04
C THR A 86 12.89 1.91 -13.17
N PRO A 87 13.23 3.07 -13.76
CA PRO A 87 13.86 4.17 -13.06
C PRO A 87 12.98 4.78 -11.96
N ASN A 88 11.66 4.88 -12.13
CA ASN A 88 10.80 5.51 -11.13
C ASN A 88 10.70 4.64 -9.88
N LYS A 89 10.48 3.33 -10.09
CA LYS A 89 10.57 2.31 -9.04
C LYS A 89 11.88 2.41 -8.26
N HIS A 90 13.02 2.31 -8.94
CA HIS A 90 14.32 2.32 -8.27
C HIS A 90 14.60 3.63 -7.53
N TYR A 91 14.18 4.77 -8.09
CA TYR A 91 14.28 6.05 -7.39
C TYR A 91 13.52 6.03 -6.07
N LEU A 92 12.27 5.56 -6.06
CA LEU A 92 11.46 5.53 -4.84
C LEU A 92 12.01 4.56 -3.79
N GLU A 93 12.44 3.38 -4.22
CA GLU A 93 13.08 2.39 -3.34
C GLU A 93 14.37 2.94 -2.73
N GLU A 94 15.18 3.68 -3.50
CA GLU A 94 16.39 4.32 -3.01
C GLU A 94 16.08 5.45 -2.00
N VAL A 95 15.05 6.26 -2.25
CA VAL A 95 14.60 7.29 -1.29
C VAL A 95 14.27 6.67 0.07
N ILE A 96 13.61 5.51 0.10
CA ILE A 96 13.26 4.82 1.34
C ILE A 96 14.49 4.15 1.98
N ARG A 97 15.36 3.56 1.17
CA ARG A 97 16.62 2.94 1.62
C ARG A 97 17.57 3.95 2.27
N GLN A 98 17.54 5.22 1.85
CA GLN A 98 18.37 6.27 2.45
C GLN A 98 17.92 6.69 3.85
N ARG A 99 16.70 6.36 4.27
CA ARG A 99 16.14 6.73 5.59
C ARG A 99 15.96 5.54 6.54
N THR A 100 16.10 4.33 6.01
CA THR A 100 15.78 3.10 6.74
C THR A 100 16.90 2.10 6.53
N SER A 101 17.20 1.30 7.55
CA SER A 101 18.11 0.18 7.43
C SER A 101 17.36 -1.14 7.56
N ARG A 102 17.82 -2.18 6.83
CA ARG A 102 17.34 -3.56 6.99
C ARG A 102 17.56 -4.11 8.40
N ALA A 103 18.42 -3.46 9.19
CA ALA A 103 18.66 -3.78 10.58
C ALA A 103 17.56 -3.25 11.51
N MET A 104 16.84 -2.20 11.11
CA MET A 104 15.76 -1.58 11.89
C MET A 104 14.40 -2.01 11.34
N GLN A 105 14.04 -3.27 11.61
CA GLN A 105 12.72 -3.84 11.30
C GLN A 105 12.02 -4.22 12.58
N CYS A 106 10.72 -3.97 12.68
CA CYS A 106 9.95 -4.36 13.85
C CYS A 106 8.56 -4.86 13.46
N TRP A 107 8.20 -6.02 13.99
CA TRP A 107 6.83 -6.51 13.98
C TRP A 107 6.04 -5.80 15.06
N PHE A 108 4.85 -5.31 14.73
CA PHE A 108 3.90 -4.77 15.69
C PHE A 108 2.61 -5.57 15.67
N LYS A 109 2.10 -5.91 16.85
CA LYS A 109 0.71 -6.31 17.05
C LYS A 109 -0.15 -5.06 17.10
N ARG A 110 -1.04 -4.91 16.12
CA ARG A 110 -1.95 -3.77 15.99
C ARG A 110 -3.15 -3.94 16.92
N SER A 111 -3.44 -2.91 17.71
CA SER A 111 -4.62 -2.84 18.57
C SER A 111 -5.81 -2.25 17.82
N LYS A 112 -7.02 -2.39 18.39
CA LYS A 112 -8.28 -1.93 17.75
C LYS A 112 -8.36 -0.42 17.55
N ASP A 113 -7.62 0.34 18.36
CA ASP A 113 -7.47 1.79 18.27
C ASP A 113 -6.40 2.22 17.23
N GLY A 114 -5.74 1.27 16.57
CA GLY A 114 -4.68 1.52 15.60
C GLY A 114 -3.29 1.69 16.23
N GLY A 115 -3.13 1.54 17.54
CA GLY A 115 -1.81 1.50 18.18
C GLY A 115 -1.04 0.20 17.87
N GLY A 116 0.24 0.17 18.21
CA GLY A 116 1.12 -0.99 17.95
C GLY A 116 1.95 -1.37 19.16
N THR A 117 1.87 -2.64 19.56
CA THR A 117 2.80 -3.24 20.53
C THR A 117 3.89 -4.00 19.79
N PRO A 118 5.18 -3.65 19.98
CA PRO A 118 6.27 -4.32 19.28
C PRO A 118 6.44 -5.79 19.73
N ILE A 119 6.86 -6.64 18.80
CA ILE A 119 7.14 -8.06 19.01
C ILE A 119 8.63 -8.30 18.77
N PHE A 120 9.34 -8.63 19.85
CA PHE A 120 10.80 -8.78 19.85
C PHE A 120 11.28 -10.20 19.55
N ALA A 121 10.38 -11.18 19.51
CA ALA A 121 10.72 -12.60 19.39
C ALA A 121 11.37 -12.98 18.04
N THR A 122 11.38 -12.09 17.05
CA THR A 122 11.75 -12.41 15.65
C THR A 122 12.90 -11.58 15.08
N THR A 123 13.48 -10.64 15.85
CA THR A 123 14.58 -9.79 15.39
C THR A 123 15.78 -9.86 16.34
N GLU A 124 16.88 -10.48 15.90
CA GLU A 124 18.17 -10.51 16.62
C GLU A 124 18.81 -9.11 16.78
N LEU A 125 18.29 -8.08 16.09
CA LEU A 125 18.92 -6.78 15.97
C LEU A 125 17.95 -5.66 16.39
N ALA A 126 18.34 -4.98 17.47
CA ALA A 126 18.02 -3.60 17.83
C ALA A 126 16.62 -3.21 18.33
N THR A 127 15.67 -4.13 18.51
CA THR A 127 14.30 -3.72 18.89
C THR A 127 14.05 -3.60 20.40
N ASN A 128 14.97 -3.99 21.28
CA ASN A 128 14.75 -4.03 22.75
C ASN A 128 14.35 -2.69 23.44
N ASN A 129 14.41 -1.55 22.73
CA ASN A 129 14.05 -0.24 23.28
C ASN A 129 12.84 0.41 22.59
N ILE A 130 12.22 -0.24 21.60
CA ILE A 130 11.02 0.31 20.95
C ILE A 130 9.85 0.09 21.91
N GLY A 131 9.18 1.18 22.30
CA GLY A 131 8.00 1.11 23.15
C GLY A 131 6.72 0.79 22.37
N GLN A 132 5.60 0.74 23.09
CA GLN A 132 4.29 0.80 22.45
C GLN A 132 4.15 2.14 21.70
N LEU A 133 3.69 2.08 20.46
CA LEU A 133 3.49 3.25 19.62
C LEU A 133 1.99 3.57 19.49
N PRO A 134 1.60 4.86 19.53
CA PRO A 134 0.22 5.27 19.31
C PRO A 134 -0.17 5.11 17.83
N ALA A 135 -1.45 5.30 17.50
CA ALA A 135 -1.93 5.06 16.14
C ALA A 135 -1.32 6.00 15.10
N GLU A 136 -1.06 7.25 15.51
CA GLU A 136 -0.53 8.32 14.68
C GLU A 136 0.93 8.07 14.25
N ALA A 137 1.63 7.17 14.94
CA ALA A 137 2.97 6.74 14.54
C ALA A 137 2.97 5.89 13.26
N PHE A 138 1.83 5.30 12.90
CA PHE A 138 1.72 4.40 11.76
C PHE A 138 1.16 5.14 10.55
N PRO A 139 1.93 5.21 9.44
CA PRO A 139 1.47 5.93 8.25
C PRO A 139 0.20 5.33 7.66
N VAL A 140 -0.83 6.16 7.50
CA VAL A 140 -2.15 5.75 6.98
C VAL A 140 -2.07 5.10 5.60
N LEU A 141 -1.15 5.57 4.75
CA LEU A 141 -0.93 5.06 3.39
C LEU A 141 0.26 4.10 3.30
N LEU A 142 0.57 3.40 4.39
CA LEU A 142 1.57 2.33 4.48
C LEU A 142 3.02 2.77 4.20
N LEU A 143 3.22 4.06 3.99
CA LEU A 143 4.49 4.71 3.74
C LEU A 143 4.46 6.07 4.45
N GLY A 144 5.54 6.38 5.16
CA GLY A 144 5.69 7.54 6.03
C GLY A 144 5.76 8.86 5.27
N ASP A 145 5.79 9.94 6.03
CA ASP A 145 5.85 11.31 5.53
C ASP A 145 7.25 11.94 5.73
N HIS A 146 7.37 13.23 5.41
CA HIS A 146 8.57 14.06 5.56
C HIS A 146 9.76 13.62 4.69
N TRP A 147 9.66 13.79 3.37
CA TRP A 147 10.70 13.39 2.44
C TRP A 147 11.87 14.38 2.38
N ASN A 148 13.08 13.87 2.16
CA ASN A 148 14.32 14.66 2.22
C ASN A 148 14.37 15.83 1.21
N ASN A 149 13.59 15.75 0.14
CA ASN A 149 13.54 16.79 -0.88
C ASN A 149 12.19 16.76 -1.62
N ARG A 150 11.87 17.87 -2.31
CA ARG A 150 10.60 18.03 -3.04
C ARG A 150 10.40 17.01 -4.17
N LEU A 151 11.48 16.54 -4.81
CA LEU A 151 11.36 15.54 -5.87
C LEU A 151 10.86 14.20 -5.32
N ALA A 152 11.36 13.80 -4.14
CA ALA A 152 10.88 12.63 -3.42
C ALA A 152 9.42 12.79 -3.00
N GLU A 153 9.02 13.97 -2.48
CA GLU A 153 7.61 14.27 -2.17
C GLU A 153 6.72 14.10 -3.41
N SER A 154 7.14 14.67 -4.55
CA SER A 154 6.39 14.55 -5.80
C SER A 154 6.35 13.13 -6.36
N ALA A 155 7.46 12.38 -6.26
CA ALA A 155 7.52 10.98 -6.69
C ALA A 155 6.58 10.09 -5.85
N VAL A 156 6.52 10.31 -4.54
CA VAL A 156 5.60 9.61 -3.63
C VAL A 156 4.16 9.98 -3.94
N SER A 157 3.87 11.25 -4.24
CA SER A 157 2.54 11.69 -4.66
C SER A 157 2.10 11.01 -5.96
N ASP A 158 2.97 10.95 -6.97
CA ASP A 158 2.71 10.23 -8.22
C ASP A 158 2.49 8.74 -7.97
N TYR A 159 3.26 8.14 -7.06
CA TYR A 159 3.11 6.75 -6.67
C TYR A 159 1.79 6.46 -5.96
N TYR A 160 1.34 7.32 -5.03
CA TYR A 160 0.01 7.23 -4.43
C TYR A 160 -1.10 7.44 -5.44
N ALA A 161 -0.94 8.37 -6.39
CA ALA A 161 -1.90 8.52 -7.48
C ALA A 161 -2.00 7.23 -8.31
N TRP A 162 -0.87 6.59 -8.60
CA TRP A 162 -0.81 5.31 -9.29
C TRP A 162 -1.44 4.17 -8.48
N LEU A 163 -1.19 4.11 -7.16
CA LEU A 163 -1.74 3.07 -6.28
C LEU A 163 -3.18 3.34 -5.82
N SER A 164 -3.71 4.54 -5.99
CA SER A 164 -4.97 4.99 -5.40
C SER A 164 -6.15 4.02 -5.55
N PRO A 165 -6.39 3.33 -6.69
CA PRO A 165 -7.49 2.38 -6.80
C PRO A 165 -7.33 1.15 -5.90
N TYR A 166 -6.10 0.78 -5.54
CA TYR A 166 -5.79 -0.31 -4.63
C TYR A 166 -5.80 0.17 -3.18
N LEU A 167 -5.29 1.37 -2.89
CA LEU A 167 -5.34 1.94 -1.54
C LEU A 167 -6.78 2.11 -1.05
N LEU A 168 -7.74 2.38 -1.94
CA LEU A 168 -9.16 2.47 -1.60
C LEU A 168 -9.78 1.17 -1.03
N THR A 169 -9.11 0.02 -1.17
CA THR A 169 -9.55 -1.24 -0.55
C THR A 169 -9.25 -1.32 0.95
N LEU A 170 -8.38 -0.43 1.46
CA LEU A 170 -8.06 -0.35 2.88
C LEU A 170 -9.31 0.06 3.68
N GLN A 171 -9.60 -0.66 4.77
CA GLN A 171 -10.82 -0.55 5.58
C GLN A 171 -10.86 0.72 6.45
N HIS A 172 -9.72 1.09 7.04
CA HIS A 172 -9.67 2.10 8.10
C HIS A 172 -9.09 3.45 7.65
N LEU A 173 -9.31 3.82 6.38
CA LEU A 173 -8.92 5.13 5.88
C LEU A 173 -9.84 6.24 6.42
N PRO A 174 -9.29 7.35 6.94
CA PRO A 174 -10.07 8.55 7.22
C PRO A 174 -10.79 9.06 5.97
N ASP A 175 -11.99 9.62 6.15
CA ASP A 175 -12.84 10.08 5.04
C ASP A 175 -12.16 11.12 4.14
N ALA A 176 -11.35 12.02 4.73
CA ALA A 176 -10.58 13.00 3.97
C ALA A 176 -9.56 12.33 3.03
N VAL A 177 -8.75 11.42 3.58
CA VAL A 177 -7.75 10.65 2.81
C VAL A 177 -8.44 9.81 1.73
N ARG A 178 -9.58 9.17 2.07
CA ARG A 178 -10.37 8.41 1.10
C ARG A 178 -10.88 9.31 -0.04
N SER A 179 -11.41 10.49 0.27
CA SER A 179 -11.88 11.44 -0.73
C SER A 179 -10.76 11.89 -1.67
N GLU A 180 -9.55 12.15 -1.15
CA GLU A 180 -8.39 12.48 -1.97
C GLU A 180 -7.98 11.32 -2.89
N LEU A 181 -7.95 10.10 -2.36
CA LEU A 181 -7.67 8.91 -3.15
C LEU A 181 -8.72 8.65 -4.23
N GLU A 182 -10.01 8.91 -3.99
CA GLU A 182 -11.06 8.79 -5.00
C GLU A 182 -10.83 9.77 -6.17
N ILE A 183 -10.43 11.01 -5.88
CA ILE A 183 -10.06 12.01 -6.90
C ILE A 183 -8.85 11.55 -7.72
N LEU A 184 -7.86 10.92 -7.10
CA LEU A 184 -6.71 10.39 -7.83
C LEU A 184 -7.09 9.15 -8.66
N ALA A 185 -7.92 8.27 -8.10
CA ALA A 185 -8.24 6.96 -8.67
C ALA A 185 -9.01 7.05 -9.99
N VAL A 186 -9.81 8.09 -10.23
CA VAL A 186 -10.57 8.21 -11.48
C VAL A 186 -9.69 8.28 -12.73
N ASN A 187 -8.44 8.74 -12.60
CA ASN A 187 -7.46 8.72 -13.68
C ASN A 187 -7.03 7.29 -14.06
N ARG A 188 -7.44 6.30 -13.28
CA ARG A 188 -7.18 4.87 -13.47
C ARG A 188 -8.48 4.08 -13.57
N ALA A 189 -9.38 4.55 -14.43
CA ALA A 189 -10.70 3.99 -14.69
C ALA A 189 -10.75 2.44 -14.78
N PHE A 190 -9.79 1.80 -15.49
CA PHE A 190 -9.74 0.34 -15.59
C PHE A 190 -9.45 -0.37 -14.27
N ALA A 191 -8.56 0.19 -13.44
CA ALA A 191 -8.25 -0.35 -12.12
C ALA A 191 -9.41 -0.11 -11.14
N VAL A 192 -10.07 1.06 -11.22
CA VAL A 192 -11.30 1.34 -10.46
C VAL A 192 -12.39 0.32 -10.81
N GLU A 193 -12.65 0.05 -12.10
CA GLU A 193 -13.66 -0.95 -12.48
C GLU A 193 -13.31 -2.37 -12.02
N ALA A 194 -12.02 -2.70 -11.89
CA ALA A 194 -11.58 -3.98 -11.35
C ALA A 194 -11.75 -4.07 -9.81
N CYS A 195 -11.54 -2.97 -9.09
CA CYS A 195 -11.43 -2.97 -7.63
C CYS A 195 -12.67 -2.44 -6.88
N TRP A 196 -13.57 -1.68 -7.51
CA TRP A 196 -14.61 -0.91 -6.80
C TRP A 196 -15.52 -1.72 -5.88
N ARG A 197 -15.74 -3.00 -6.18
CA ARG A 197 -16.52 -3.91 -5.32
C ARG A 197 -15.85 -4.18 -3.98
N LEU A 198 -14.53 -4.00 -3.93
CA LEU A 198 -13.69 -4.19 -2.74
C LEU A 198 -13.54 -2.90 -1.94
N TYR A 199 -14.16 -1.78 -2.35
CA TYR A 199 -14.08 -0.51 -1.61
C TYR A 199 -15.02 -0.55 -0.41
N PRO A 200 -14.50 -0.50 0.84
CA PRO A 200 -15.31 -0.57 2.04
C PRO A 200 -16.27 0.61 2.20
N LYS A 201 -15.88 1.75 1.65
CA LYS A 201 -16.66 2.98 1.61
C LYS A 201 -16.33 3.73 0.33
N ILE A 202 -17.34 4.40 -0.22
CA ILE A 202 -17.21 5.33 -1.34
C ILE A 202 -17.79 6.67 -0.88
N ILE A 203 -16.99 7.74 -0.94
CA ILE A 203 -17.39 9.11 -0.56
C ILE A 203 -18.17 9.75 -1.71
N ASP A 204 -17.60 9.79 -2.92
CA ASP A 204 -18.24 10.30 -4.13
C ASP A 204 -18.62 9.16 -5.08
N ARG A 205 -19.86 8.71 -4.93
CA ARG A 205 -20.41 7.63 -5.76
C ARG A 205 -20.48 8.00 -7.24
N ARG A 206 -20.78 9.26 -7.55
CA ARG A 206 -20.92 9.73 -8.93
C ARG A 206 -19.56 9.69 -9.64
N MET A 207 -18.51 10.07 -8.94
CA MET A 207 -17.14 10.07 -9.44
C MET A 207 -16.66 8.65 -9.78
N ILE A 208 -16.85 7.69 -8.84
CA ILE A 208 -16.52 6.28 -9.08
C ILE A 208 -17.34 5.70 -10.23
N ASP A 209 -18.66 5.92 -10.27
CA ASP A 209 -19.50 5.40 -11.35
C ASP A 209 -19.14 5.99 -12.73
N THR A 210 -18.72 7.26 -12.77
CA THR A 210 -18.22 7.89 -14.00
C THR A 210 -16.95 7.20 -14.52
N ALA A 211 -15.97 6.96 -13.64
CA ALA A 211 -14.74 6.25 -13.99
C ALA A 211 -15.04 4.82 -14.50
N ARG A 212 -15.99 4.14 -13.87
CA ARG A 212 -16.43 2.79 -14.28
C ARG A 212 -17.07 2.77 -15.66
N VAL A 213 -17.95 3.72 -15.96
CA VAL A 213 -18.56 3.87 -17.29
C VAL A 213 -17.49 4.17 -18.33
N ALA A 214 -16.56 5.08 -18.04
CA ALA A 214 -15.44 5.39 -18.93
C ALA A 214 -14.61 4.13 -19.27
N ALA A 215 -14.30 3.30 -18.27
CA ALA A 215 -13.59 2.04 -18.48
C ALA A 215 -14.37 1.08 -19.40
N LYS A 216 -15.69 0.95 -19.21
CA LYS A 216 -16.54 0.07 -20.05
C LYS A 216 -16.60 0.56 -21.49
N LEU A 217 -16.83 1.86 -21.71
CA LEU A 217 -16.83 2.47 -23.04
C LEU A 217 -15.48 2.24 -23.75
N ALA A 218 -14.38 2.46 -23.05
CA ALA A 218 -13.04 2.24 -23.59
C ALA A 218 -12.75 0.76 -23.95
N ARG A 219 -13.40 -0.22 -23.29
CA ARG A 219 -13.34 -1.63 -23.72
C ARG A 219 -14.17 -1.88 -24.98
N SER A 220 -15.37 -1.31 -25.04
CA SER A 220 -16.29 -1.47 -26.18
C SER A 220 -15.78 -0.80 -27.46
N SER A 221 -15.04 0.31 -27.36
CA SER A 221 -14.45 1.02 -28.50
C SER A 221 -13.11 0.44 -28.98
N LYS A 222 -12.56 -0.58 -28.30
CA LYS A 222 -11.35 -1.32 -28.72
C LYS A 222 -11.67 -2.59 -29.52
N ILE A 223 -12.92 -2.74 -29.98
CA ILE A 223 -13.38 -3.74 -30.95
C ILE A 223 -13.44 -3.05 -32.31
#